data_AF-A0A937BEL1-F1
#
_entry.id   AF-A0A937BEL1-F1
#
_cell.length_a   1.000
_cell.length_b   1.000
_cell.length_c   1.000
_cell.angle_alpha   90.00
_cell.angle_beta   90.00
_cell.angle_gamma   90.00
#
_symmetry.space_group_name_H-M   'P 1'
#
loop_
_entity.id
_entity.type
_entity.pdbx_description
1 polymer ?
#
loop_
_entity_poly.entity_id
_entity_poly.type
_entity_poly.pdbx_seq_one_letter_code
_entity_poly.pdbx_strand_id
1 'polypeptide(L)'
;MTTLRLFAVYLGFWSAAMAATHGQSLQLHDPQFRAYLTSVNQAEESIVNDDFAAASDHYIEAFHSKQQPFATDLFNALLCATHEQRYDVAEAHAHGLARLGCPLEVFANNPNLKGFVNSTYYKPFLNGYDADRMINERNVDHAVRGKVDSLFTIDQTMRLADPEYSFLRDSIYREDMRIMRALLPLLNTDYPSEQRLGVRWGPQAPSWETEPLVIILLHNYNSYDTTGTDNPNGLRTAAEATDVSDQLMKAVEQGSLHPEVFAYLHDRSGDFQKGIDFAQEMGILVIEGRCYVGRPDVDAALNARRAALGLCTKEQQRAKAVYKMRSNAMGFILNRGMSGNMTILEGLEWTTLPQETREGLIDLGPYEPPSESEH
;
A
#
# COMPACT_ATOMS: atom_id res chain seq x y z
N MET A 1 -28.10 54.16 18.71
CA MET A 1 -27.20 54.29 17.55
C MET A 1 -26.04 53.35 17.79
N THR A 2 -26.19 52.01 17.75
CA THR A 2 -26.57 51.12 16.62
C THR A 2 -25.66 51.28 15.41
N THR A 3 -24.53 50.56 15.41
CA THR A 3 -23.82 49.99 14.23
C THR A 3 -22.45 49.44 14.66
N LEU A 4 -22.38 48.22 15.20
CA LEU A 4 -21.14 47.42 15.20
C LEU A 4 -21.40 45.95 15.64
N ARG A 5 -22.39 45.29 15.03
CA ARG A 5 -22.66 43.84 15.28
C ARG A 5 -23.03 43.04 14.02
N LEU A 6 -22.73 43.54 12.83
CA LEU A 6 -23.15 42.90 11.57
C LEU A 6 -22.00 42.42 10.65
N PHE A 7 -20.74 42.56 11.07
CA PHE A 7 -19.59 42.13 10.24
C PHE A 7 -19.00 40.76 10.62
N ALA A 8 -19.33 40.19 11.78
CA ALA A 8 -18.76 38.93 12.24
C ALA A 8 -19.54 37.68 11.82
N VAL A 9 -20.76 37.82 11.30
CA VAL A 9 -21.62 36.68 10.91
C VAL A 9 -21.49 36.33 9.42
N TYR A 10 -20.99 37.25 8.59
CA TYR A 10 -20.86 37.02 7.14
C TYR A 10 -19.51 36.39 6.71
N LEU A 11 -18.46 36.47 7.53
CA LEU A 11 -17.15 35.86 7.24
C LEU A 11 -17.05 34.38 7.67
N GLY A 12 -17.89 33.93 8.61
CA GLY A 12 -17.94 32.53 9.04
C GLY A 12 -18.73 31.61 8.09
N PHE A 13 -19.58 32.17 7.24
CA PHE A 13 -20.36 31.39 6.26
C PHE A 13 -19.65 31.23 4.91
N TRP A 14 -18.62 32.04 4.61
CA TRP A 14 -17.85 31.92 3.37
C TRP A 14 -16.62 31.01 3.49
N SER A 15 -16.04 30.84 4.68
CA SER A 15 -14.94 29.88 4.90
C SER A 15 -15.43 28.42 4.88
N ALA A 16 -16.63 28.14 5.38
CA ALA A 16 -17.24 26.80 5.27
C ALA A 16 -17.81 26.51 3.87
N ALA A 17 -18.23 27.54 3.12
CA ALA A 17 -18.76 27.36 1.77
C ALA A 17 -17.68 27.28 0.67
N MET A 18 -16.49 27.85 0.90
CA MET A 18 -15.36 27.76 -0.04
C MET A 18 -14.55 26.45 0.10
N ALA A 19 -14.68 25.72 1.21
CA ALA A 19 -14.14 24.35 1.33
C ALA A 19 -15.05 23.29 0.65
N ALA A 20 -16.26 23.68 0.24
CA ALA A 20 -17.26 22.79 -0.37
C ALA A 20 -17.35 22.92 -1.91
N THR A 21 -16.44 23.65 -2.54
CA THR A 21 -16.44 23.78 -4.01
C THR A 21 -15.52 22.74 -4.64
N HIS A 22 -16.15 21.66 -5.15
CA HIS A 22 -15.63 20.77 -6.21
C HIS A 22 -14.56 19.73 -5.82
N GLY A 23 -14.51 19.27 -4.57
CA GLY A 23 -13.96 17.94 -4.31
C GLY A 23 -15.01 16.90 -4.70
N GLN A 24 -14.84 16.18 -5.82
CA GLN A 24 -15.48 14.87 -5.91
C GLN A 24 -15.05 14.11 -4.65
N SER A 25 -16.00 13.69 -3.82
CA SER A 25 -15.66 12.86 -2.67
C SER A 25 -14.97 11.61 -3.20
N LEU A 26 -13.70 11.40 -2.85
CA LEU A 26 -12.96 10.17 -3.10
C LEU A 26 -13.69 9.06 -2.33
N GLN A 27 -14.66 8.44 -2.98
CA GLN A 27 -15.54 7.45 -2.40
C GLN A 27 -15.66 6.33 -3.40
N LEU A 28 -15.47 5.10 -2.96
CA LEU A 28 -15.69 3.91 -3.75
C LEU A 28 -17.20 3.66 -3.93
N HIS A 29 -17.65 3.50 -5.17
CA HIS A 29 -19.08 3.36 -5.49
C HIS A 29 -19.51 1.92 -5.73
N ASP A 30 -18.62 1.06 -6.23
CA ASP A 30 -18.95 -0.34 -6.51
C ASP A 30 -19.28 -1.11 -5.21
N PRO A 31 -20.55 -1.50 -4.99
CA PRO A 31 -20.94 -2.20 -3.77
C PRO A 31 -20.29 -3.58 -3.63
N GLN A 32 -20.01 -4.25 -4.75
CA GLN A 32 -19.39 -5.57 -4.76
C GLN A 32 -17.91 -5.46 -4.36
N PHE A 33 -17.20 -4.45 -4.88
CA PHE A 33 -15.82 -4.19 -4.45
C PHE A 33 -15.74 -3.69 -2.99
N ARG A 34 -16.72 -2.92 -2.51
CA ARG A 34 -16.81 -2.57 -1.08
C ARG A 34 -17.02 -3.78 -0.18
N ALA A 35 -17.88 -4.73 -0.58
CA ALA A 35 -18.09 -5.97 0.17
C ALA A 35 -16.81 -6.81 0.24
N TYR A 36 -16.08 -6.90 -0.87
CA TYR A 36 -14.75 -7.50 -0.93
C TYR A 36 -13.79 -6.86 0.09
N LEU A 37 -13.61 -5.53 0.05
CA LEU A 37 -12.68 -4.82 0.94
C LEU A 37 -13.10 -4.90 2.42
N THR A 38 -14.40 -4.91 2.69
CA THR A 38 -14.91 -5.08 4.06
C THR A 38 -14.51 -6.45 4.61
N SER A 39 -14.71 -7.51 3.84
CA SER A 39 -14.35 -8.88 4.21
C SER A 39 -12.83 -9.05 4.35
N VAL A 40 -12.05 -8.44 3.46
CA VAL A 40 -10.57 -8.40 3.58
C VAL A 40 -10.14 -7.70 4.87
N ASN A 41 -10.70 -6.52 5.19
CA ASN A 41 -10.36 -5.81 6.42
C ASN A 41 -10.71 -6.63 7.68
N GLN A 42 -11.83 -7.36 7.67
CA GLN A 42 -12.21 -8.27 8.75
C GLN A 42 -11.23 -9.46 8.85
N ALA A 43 -10.81 -10.04 7.71
CA ALA A 43 -9.83 -11.11 7.69
C ALA A 43 -8.49 -10.66 8.29
N GLU A 44 -8.01 -9.48 7.89
CA GLU A 44 -6.75 -8.91 8.38
C GLU A 44 -6.85 -8.52 9.87
N GLU A 45 -8.01 -8.08 10.34
CA GLU A 45 -8.26 -7.87 11.78
C GLU A 45 -8.26 -9.18 12.56
N SER A 46 -8.83 -10.25 12.02
CA SER A 46 -8.75 -11.58 12.64
C SER A 46 -7.32 -12.11 12.69
N ILE A 47 -6.50 -11.88 11.66
CA ILE A 47 -5.06 -12.20 11.67
C ILE A 47 -4.35 -11.47 12.82
N VAL A 48 -4.61 -10.18 12.99
CA VAL A 48 -4.00 -9.37 14.07
C VAL A 48 -4.37 -9.92 15.46
N ASN A 49 -5.51 -10.59 15.58
CA ASN A 49 -5.98 -11.21 16.81
C ASN A 49 -5.67 -12.72 16.90
N ASP A 50 -4.80 -13.23 16.02
CA ASP A 50 -4.41 -14.64 15.92
C ASP A 50 -5.59 -15.63 15.69
N ASP A 51 -6.72 -15.15 15.15
CA ASP A 51 -7.88 -15.97 14.78
C ASP A 51 -7.84 -16.30 13.27
N PHE A 52 -6.93 -17.21 12.91
CA PHE A 52 -6.70 -17.57 11.50
C PHE A 52 -7.85 -18.36 10.88
N ALA A 53 -8.68 -19.03 11.70
CA ALA A 53 -9.89 -19.71 11.24
C ALA A 53 -10.91 -18.69 10.74
N ALA A 54 -11.23 -17.68 11.56
CA ALA A 54 -12.11 -16.58 11.15
C ALA A 54 -11.52 -15.79 9.97
N ALA A 55 -10.20 -15.54 9.98
CA ALA A 55 -9.54 -14.88 8.85
C ALA A 55 -9.72 -15.65 7.53
N SER A 56 -9.54 -16.97 7.56
CA SER A 56 -9.75 -17.82 6.39
C SER A 56 -11.20 -17.78 5.89
N ASP A 57 -12.19 -17.76 6.78
CA ASP A 57 -13.61 -17.65 6.40
C ASP A 57 -13.94 -16.29 5.78
N HIS A 58 -13.41 -15.20 6.34
CA HIS A 58 -13.58 -13.86 5.78
C HIS A 58 -12.93 -13.71 4.40
N TYR A 59 -11.77 -14.32 4.14
CA TYR A 59 -11.19 -14.34 2.80
C TYR A 59 -12.03 -15.13 1.79
N ILE A 60 -12.62 -16.25 2.19
CA ILE A 60 -13.56 -17.00 1.34
C ILE A 60 -14.75 -16.11 0.96
N GLU A 61 -15.33 -15.40 1.92
CA GLU A 61 -16.42 -14.44 1.68
C GLU A 61 -15.99 -13.29 0.74
N ALA A 62 -14.78 -12.75 0.94
CA ALA A 62 -14.22 -11.73 0.07
C ALA A 62 -14.16 -12.23 -1.39
N PHE A 63 -13.64 -13.43 -1.62
CA PHE A 63 -13.41 -13.97 -2.96
C PHE A 63 -14.71 -14.41 -3.66
N HIS A 64 -15.82 -14.57 -2.94
CA HIS A 64 -17.15 -14.64 -3.57
C HIS A 64 -17.57 -13.30 -4.16
N SER A 65 -17.14 -12.19 -3.56
CA SER A 65 -17.45 -10.83 -4.01
C SER A 65 -16.51 -10.35 -5.11
N LYS A 66 -15.33 -10.92 -5.33
CA LYS A 66 -14.42 -10.49 -6.41
C LYS A 66 -13.77 -11.69 -7.08
N GLN A 67 -14.07 -11.88 -8.37
CA GLN A 67 -13.56 -13.03 -9.14
C GLN A 67 -12.03 -13.05 -9.30
N GLN A 68 -11.41 -11.87 -9.33
CA GLN A 68 -9.97 -11.69 -9.45
C GLN A 68 -9.47 -10.92 -8.22
N PRO A 69 -9.32 -11.58 -7.07
CA PRO A 69 -8.77 -10.96 -5.86
C PRO A 69 -7.31 -10.54 -6.06
N PHE A 70 -6.83 -9.63 -5.22
CA PHE A 70 -5.44 -9.20 -5.27
C PHE A 70 -4.51 -10.32 -4.79
N ALA A 71 -3.31 -10.42 -5.38
CA ALA A 71 -2.35 -11.49 -5.10
C ALA A 71 -1.94 -11.55 -3.61
N THR A 72 -1.83 -10.39 -2.99
CA THR A 72 -1.54 -10.23 -1.56
C THR A 72 -2.67 -10.79 -0.68
N ASP A 73 -3.93 -10.57 -1.05
CA ASP A 73 -5.08 -11.14 -0.32
C ASP A 73 -5.13 -12.65 -0.47
N LEU A 74 -4.93 -13.17 -1.68
CA LEU A 74 -4.85 -14.61 -1.93
C LEU A 74 -3.71 -15.27 -1.16
N PHE A 75 -2.57 -14.59 -1.05
CA PHE A 75 -1.41 -15.09 -0.33
C PHE A 75 -1.68 -15.16 1.18
N ASN A 76 -2.25 -14.11 1.77
CA ASN A 76 -2.67 -14.12 3.17
C ASN A 76 -3.73 -15.20 3.44
N ALA A 77 -4.69 -15.38 2.53
CA ALA A 77 -5.70 -16.43 2.63
C ALA A 77 -5.08 -17.84 2.59
N LEU A 78 -4.11 -18.07 1.71
CA LEU A 78 -3.35 -19.33 1.65
C LEU A 78 -2.62 -19.61 2.97
N LEU A 79 -1.97 -18.61 3.57
CA LEU A 79 -1.29 -18.74 4.85
C LEU A 79 -2.27 -19.13 5.97
N CYS A 80 -3.41 -18.44 6.06
CA CYS A 80 -4.46 -18.75 7.05
C CYS A 80 -4.98 -20.18 6.88
N ALA A 81 -5.35 -20.57 5.65
CA ALA A 81 -5.86 -21.90 5.36
C ALA A 81 -4.82 -23.00 5.65
N THR A 82 -3.54 -22.73 5.37
CA THR A 82 -2.45 -23.67 5.66
C THR A 82 -2.24 -23.83 7.17
N HIS A 83 -2.24 -22.73 7.92
CA HIS A 83 -2.11 -22.75 9.38
C HIS A 83 -3.22 -23.58 10.03
N GLU A 84 -4.46 -23.38 9.57
CA GLU A 84 -5.66 -24.09 10.05
C GLU A 84 -5.84 -25.49 9.44
N GLN A 85 -4.87 -25.97 8.66
CA GLN A 85 -4.89 -27.29 8.02
C GLN A 85 -6.10 -27.54 7.10
N ARG A 86 -6.72 -26.46 6.60
CA ARG A 86 -7.80 -26.46 5.60
C ARG A 86 -7.19 -26.59 4.21
N TYR A 87 -6.53 -27.72 3.95
CA TYR A 87 -5.67 -27.86 2.78
C TYR A 87 -6.42 -27.89 1.44
N ASP A 88 -7.71 -28.21 1.44
CA ASP A 88 -8.59 -28.06 0.29
C ASP A 88 -8.82 -26.57 -0.07
N VAL A 89 -9.01 -25.73 0.94
CA VAL A 89 -9.10 -24.27 0.78
C VAL A 89 -7.74 -23.70 0.36
N ALA A 90 -6.66 -24.16 0.98
CA ALA A 90 -5.29 -23.77 0.62
C ALA A 90 -4.98 -24.11 -0.84
N GLU A 91 -5.37 -25.30 -1.31
CA GLU A 91 -5.21 -25.71 -2.72
C GLU A 91 -5.91 -24.73 -3.67
N ALA A 92 -7.16 -24.35 -3.37
CA ALA A 92 -7.90 -23.41 -4.19
C ALA A 92 -7.22 -22.03 -4.27
N HIS A 93 -6.69 -21.52 -3.16
CA HIS A 93 -5.93 -20.26 -3.12
C HIS A 93 -4.58 -20.38 -3.87
N ALA A 94 -3.90 -21.52 -3.75
CA ALA A 94 -2.65 -21.79 -4.47
C ALA A 94 -2.85 -21.79 -5.99
N HIS A 95 -3.94 -22.39 -6.49
CA HIS A 95 -4.34 -22.29 -7.89
C HIS A 95 -4.60 -20.83 -8.31
N GLY A 96 -5.26 -20.04 -7.47
CA GLY A 96 -5.45 -18.60 -7.69
C GLY A 96 -4.13 -17.85 -7.86
N LEU A 97 -3.16 -18.09 -6.98
CA LEU A 97 -1.83 -17.47 -7.05
C LEU A 97 -1.05 -17.92 -8.29
N ALA A 98 -1.12 -19.19 -8.68
CA ALA A 98 -0.50 -19.70 -9.90
C ALA A 98 -1.06 -19.02 -11.16
N ARG A 99 -2.36 -18.74 -11.20
CA ARG A 99 -3.02 -17.96 -12.27
C ARG A 99 -2.61 -16.48 -12.31
N LEU A 100 -2.02 -15.98 -11.23
CA LEU A 100 -1.40 -14.64 -11.14
C LEU A 100 0.12 -14.67 -11.31
N GLY A 101 0.67 -15.82 -11.68
CA GLY A 101 2.09 -15.97 -12.01
C GLY A 101 3.00 -16.38 -10.85
N CYS A 102 2.44 -16.81 -9.72
CA CYS A 102 3.24 -17.26 -8.58
C CYS A 102 4.16 -18.43 -8.96
N PRO A 103 5.49 -18.31 -8.78
CA PRO A 103 6.43 -19.38 -9.08
C PRO A 103 6.33 -20.51 -8.03
N LEU A 104 6.63 -21.76 -8.43
CA LEU A 104 6.57 -22.92 -7.53
C LEU A 104 7.48 -22.75 -6.31
N GLU A 105 8.60 -22.07 -6.49
CA GLU A 105 9.60 -21.80 -5.47
C GLU A 105 9.02 -21.02 -4.28
N VAL A 106 8.03 -20.14 -4.49
CA VAL A 106 7.36 -19.42 -3.40
C VAL A 106 6.62 -20.40 -2.50
N PHE A 107 5.97 -21.42 -3.06
CA PHE A 107 5.29 -22.45 -2.27
C PHE A 107 6.29 -23.37 -1.57
N ALA A 108 7.30 -23.83 -2.29
CA ALA A 108 8.27 -24.81 -1.81
C ALA A 108 9.22 -24.24 -0.74
N ASN A 109 9.62 -22.98 -0.86
CA ASN A 109 10.63 -22.36 -0.01
C ASN A 109 10.03 -21.57 1.17
N ASN A 110 8.72 -21.33 1.18
CA ASN A 110 8.08 -20.64 2.30
C ASN A 110 7.85 -21.62 3.47
N PRO A 111 8.50 -21.41 4.63
CA PRO A 111 8.39 -22.31 5.77
C PRO A 111 6.97 -22.41 6.34
N ASN A 112 6.16 -21.35 6.20
CA ASN A 112 4.79 -21.28 6.67
C ASN A 112 3.81 -22.05 5.76
N LEU A 113 4.28 -22.48 4.58
CA LEU A 113 3.51 -23.32 3.65
C LEU A 113 3.85 -24.81 3.74
N LYS A 114 4.77 -25.22 4.63
CA LYS A 114 5.20 -26.63 4.76
C LYS A 114 4.06 -27.59 5.06
N GLY A 115 3.06 -27.17 5.85
CA GLY A 115 1.87 -27.98 6.12
C GLY A 115 1.13 -28.35 4.84
N PHE A 116 0.87 -27.36 4.00
CA PHE A 116 0.22 -27.54 2.70
C PHE A 116 1.08 -28.38 1.76
N VAL A 117 2.38 -28.07 1.62
CA VAL A 117 3.32 -28.79 0.74
C VAL A 117 3.41 -30.28 1.08
N ASN A 118 3.33 -30.63 2.37
CA ASN A 118 3.36 -32.03 2.82
C ASN A 118 1.99 -32.72 2.83
N SER A 119 0.92 -31.99 2.52
CA SER A 119 -0.44 -32.53 2.49
C SER A 119 -0.70 -33.35 1.23
N THR A 120 -1.79 -34.14 1.25
CA THR A 120 -2.26 -34.86 0.06
C THR A 120 -2.82 -33.95 -1.04
N TYR A 121 -3.09 -32.69 -0.73
CA TYR A 121 -3.67 -31.69 -1.65
C TYR A 121 -2.62 -30.98 -2.51
N TYR A 122 -1.34 -31.00 -2.10
CA TYR A 122 -0.28 -30.39 -2.89
C TYR A 122 -0.03 -31.09 -4.23
N LYS A 123 -0.15 -32.43 -4.26
CA LYS A 123 0.05 -33.19 -5.50
C LYS A 123 -1.00 -32.87 -6.58
N PRO A 124 -2.31 -32.85 -6.27
CA PRO A 124 -3.33 -32.30 -7.16
C PRO A 124 -3.00 -30.89 -7.68
N PHE A 125 -2.62 -29.95 -6.79
CA PHE A 125 -2.18 -28.62 -7.19
C PHE A 125 -1.03 -28.65 -8.21
N LEU A 126 0.03 -29.42 -7.94
CA LEU A 126 1.18 -29.55 -8.86
C LEU A 126 0.78 -30.09 -10.24
N ASN A 127 -0.18 -31.01 -10.31
CA ASN A 127 -0.67 -31.53 -11.59
C ASN A 127 -1.41 -30.47 -12.42
N GLY A 128 -2.03 -29.48 -11.76
CA GLY A 128 -2.74 -28.37 -12.42
C GLY A 128 -1.90 -27.11 -12.64
N TYR A 129 -0.76 -26.99 -11.95
CA TYR A 129 0.04 -25.76 -11.90
C TYR A 129 0.42 -25.20 -13.27
N ASP A 130 0.92 -26.02 -14.19
CA ASP A 130 1.32 -25.55 -15.52
C ASP A 130 0.14 -24.98 -16.32
N ALA A 131 -1.06 -25.58 -16.17
CA ALA A 131 -2.27 -25.09 -16.81
C ALA A 131 -2.69 -23.72 -16.24
N ASP A 132 -2.56 -23.53 -14.92
CA ASP A 132 -2.82 -22.22 -14.29
C ASP A 132 -1.78 -21.17 -14.67
N ARG A 133 -0.49 -21.54 -14.74
CA ARG A 133 0.55 -20.63 -15.23
C ARG A 133 0.30 -20.21 -16.67
N MET A 134 -0.18 -21.12 -17.53
CA MET A 134 -0.58 -20.77 -18.89
C MET A 134 -1.75 -19.77 -18.95
N ILE A 135 -2.66 -19.77 -17.96
CA ILE A 135 -3.70 -18.74 -17.85
C ILE A 135 -3.04 -17.37 -17.62
N ASN A 136 -2.08 -17.28 -16.70
CA ASN A 136 -1.32 -16.05 -16.46
C ASN A 136 -0.63 -15.56 -17.74
N GLU A 137 0.15 -16.42 -18.42
CA GLU A 137 0.90 -16.05 -19.62
C GLU A 137 -0.01 -15.55 -20.77
N ARG A 138 -1.29 -15.96 -20.79
CA ARG A 138 -2.27 -15.47 -21.77
C ARG A 138 -2.92 -14.14 -21.36
N ASN A 139 -3.05 -13.89 -20.06
CA ASN A 139 -3.70 -12.71 -19.52
C ASN A 139 -2.74 -11.51 -19.41
N VAL A 140 -1.46 -11.77 -19.19
CA VAL A 140 -0.44 -10.73 -19.09
C VAL A 140 -0.23 -10.06 -20.45
N ASP A 141 -0.35 -8.74 -20.46
CA ASP A 141 -0.03 -7.89 -21.61
C ASP A 141 1.49 -7.64 -21.62
N HIS A 142 2.24 -8.56 -22.25
CA HIS A 142 3.70 -8.49 -22.32
C HIS A 142 4.22 -7.20 -22.98
N ALA A 143 3.44 -6.58 -23.87
CA ALA A 143 3.84 -5.31 -24.50
C ALA A 143 3.76 -4.16 -23.48
N VAL A 144 2.68 -4.09 -22.71
CA VAL A 144 2.54 -3.10 -21.63
C VAL A 144 3.53 -3.36 -20.50
N ARG A 145 3.69 -4.61 -20.06
CA ARG A 145 4.69 -4.99 -19.05
C ARG A 145 6.10 -4.59 -19.48
N GLY A 146 6.51 -4.95 -20.70
CA GLY A 146 7.82 -4.60 -21.23
C GLY A 146 8.05 -3.09 -21.33
N LYS A 147 6.99 -2.33 -21.66
CA LYS A 147 7.04 -0.86 -21.63
C LYS A 147 7.25 -0.32 -20.21
N VAL A 148 6.48 -0.79 -19.23
CA VAL A 148 6.63 -0.37 -17.82
C VAL A 148 8.01 -0.74 -17.27
N ASP A 149 8.48 -1.98 -17.50
CA ASP A 149 9.81 -2.43 -17.08
C ASP A 149 10.94 -1.60 -17.71
N SER A 150 10.79 -1.20 -18.98
CA SER A 150 11.74 -0.31 -19.64
C SER A 150 11.75 1.08 -19.03
N LEU A 151 10.58 1.65 -18.71
CA LEU A 151 10.49 2.96 -18.06
C LEU A 151 11.09 2.92 -16.64
N PHE A 152 10.84 1.85 -15.90
CA PHE A 152 11.42 1.64 -14.57
C PHE A 152 12.94 1.50 -14.63
N THR A 153 13.47 0.75 -15.59
CA THR A 153 14.93 0.63 -15.79
C THR A 153 15.57 2.01 -16.00
N ILE A 154 14.92 2.87 -16.78
CA ILE A 154 15.39 4.24 -17.02
C ILE A 154 15.35 5.06 -15.72
N ASP A 155 14.23 5.04 -15.00
CA ASP A 155 14.06 5.71 -13.70
C ASP A 155 15.16 5.31 -12.71
N GLN A 156 15.37 4.00 -12.53
CA GLN A 156 16.35 3.49 -11.57
C GLN A 156 17.80 3.73 -11.98
N THR A 157 18.12 3.73 -13.28
CA THR A 157 19.51 3.91 -13.76
C THR A 157 20.13 5.21 -13.26
N MET A 158 19.38 6.33 -13.30
CA MET A 158 19.91 7.61 -12.83
C MET A 158 19.97 7.69 -11.30
N ARG A 159 18.96 7.14 -10.60
CA ARG A 159 18.90 7.15 -9.13
C ARG A 159 19.97 6.27 -8.50
N LEU A 160 20.30 5.13 -9.09
CA LEU A 160 21.40 4.29 -8.64
C LEU A 160 22.77 4.91 -8.91
N ALA A 161 22.89 5.77 -9.93
CA ALA A 161 24.12 6.50 -10.23
C ALA A 161 24.36 7.71 -9.30
N ASP A 162 23.30 8.27 -8.71
CA ASP A 162 23.36 9.35 -7.72
C ASP A 162 22.27 9.18 -6.64
N PRO A 163 22.45 8.24 -5.69
CA PRO A 163 21.43 7.93 -4.68
C PRO A 163 21.09 9.10 -3.77
N GLU A 164 22.04 10.02 -3.57
CA GLU A 164 21.93 11.20 -2.71
C GLU A 164 21.35 12.42 -3.43
N TYR A 165 21.00 12.31 -4.73
CA TYR A 165 20.51 13.42 -5.55
C TYR A 165 21.44 14.64 -5.54
N SER A 166 22.75 14.39 -5.48
CA SER A 166 23.78 15.39 -5.26
C SER A 166 24.22 16.10 -6.55
N PHE A 167 24.20 15.43 -7.71
CA PHE A 167 24.68 15.98 -8.99
C PHE A 167 23.83 15.62 -10.22
N LEU A 168 22.96 14.61 -10.16
CA LEU A 168 22.03 14.23 -11.24
C LEU A 168 20.60 14.71 -11.00
N ARG A 169 20.33 15.44 -9.92
CA ARG A 169 18.97 15.88 -9.53
C ARG A 169 18.14 16.43 -10.71
N ASP A 170 18.66 17.41 -11.44
CA ASP A 170 17.95 18.02 -12.58
C ASP A 170 17.70 17.02 -13.72
N SER A 171 18.64 16.10 -13.92
CA SER A 171 18.51 15.04 -14.94
C SER A 171 17.43 14.03 -14.53
N ILE A 172 17.40 13.65 -13.25
CA ILE A 172 16.39 12.76 -12.69
C ILE A 172 15.00 13.37 -12.87
N TYR A 173 14.79 14.63 -12.49
CA TYR A 173 13.49 15.29 -12.66
C TYR A 173 13.06 15.45 -14.11
N ARG A 174 14.00 15.76 -15.01
CA ARG A 174 13.72 15.80 -16.45
C ARG A 174 13.26 14.43 -16.95
N GLU A 175 13.86 13.38 -16.42
CA GLU A 175 13.53 12.02 -16.81
C GLU A 175 12.20 11.55 -16.22
N ASP A 176 11.86 11.92 -15.00
CA ASP A 176 10.53 11.71 -14.41
C ASP A 176 9.44 12.29 -15.31
N MET A 177 9.60 13.55 -15.77
CA MET A 177 8.66 14.16 -16.72
C MET A 177 8.56 13.38 -18.04
N ARG A 178 9.68 12.89 -18.57
CA ARG A 178 9.70 12.12 -19.82
C ARG A 178 9.00 10.78 -19.64
N ILE A 179 9.24 10.10 -18.52
CA ILE A 179 8.61 8.83 -18.15
C ILE A 179 7.10 9.03 -17.98
N MET A 180 6.67 10.05 -17.25
CA MET A 180 5.25 10.33 -17.06
C MET A 180 4.53 10.67 -18.36
N ARG A 181 5.15 11.42 -19.28
CA ARG A 181 4.58 11.64 -20.62
C ARG A 181 4.40 10.33 -21.40
N ALA A 182 5.31 9.36 -21.24
CA ALA A 182 5.20 8.06 -21.88
C ALA A 182 4.16 7.14 -21.21
N LEU A 183 3.95 7.31 -19.89
CA LEU A 183 3.06 6.52 -19.07
C LEU A 183 1.60 7.02 -19.10
N LEU A 184 1.38 8.34 -19.16
CA LEU A 184 0.07 8.98 -19.14
C LEU A 184 -0.95 8.40 -20.15
N PRO A 185 -0.59 8.14 -21.42
CA PRO A 185 -1.55 7.53 -22.36
C PRO A 185 -2.07 6.16 -21.91
N LEU A 186 -1.24 5.40 -21.18
CA LEU A 186 -1.65 4.12 -20.60
C LEU A 186 -2.66 4.36 -19.49
N LEU A 187 -2.31 5.19 -18.49
CA LEU A 187 -3.16 5.49 -17.33
C LEU A 187 -4.49 6.16 -17.71
N ASN A 188 -4.52 6.97 -18.77
CA ASN A 188 -5.75 7.62 -19.25
C ASN A 188 -6.72 6.63 -19.90
N THR A 189 -6.21 5.54 -20.49
CA THR A 189 -7.04 4.51 -21.11
C THR A 189 -7.53 3.54 -20.04
N ASP A 190 -6.60 2.95 -19.31
CA ASP A 190 -6.84 1.90 -18.33
C ASP A 190 -5.61 1.75 -17.42
N TYR A 191 -5.81 1.69 -16.10
CA TYR A 191 -4.72 1.39 -15.18
C TYR A 191 -4.33 -0.08 -15.32
N PRO A 192 -3.07 -0.40 -15.65
CA PRO A 192 -2.69 -1.78 -15.88
C PRO A 192 -2.58 -2.51 -14.53
N SER A 193 -3.63 -3.27 -14.19
CA SER A 193 -3.70 -4.03 -12.93
C SER A 193 -2.65 -5.13 -12.84
N GLU A 194 -2.49 -5.74 -11.67
CA GLU A 194 -1.62 -6.91 -11.48
C GLU A 194 -2.03 -8.11 -12.35
N GLN A 195 -3.30 -8.22 -12.76
CA GLN A 195 -3.75 -9.26 -13.69
C GLN A 195 -3.22 -9.01 -15.11
N ARG A 196 -3.01 -7.74 -15.48
CA ARG A 196 -2.54 -7.33 -16.81
C ARG A 196 -1.03 -7.19 -16.88
N LEU A 197 -0.38 -6.68 -15.84
CA LEU A 197 1.09 -6.59 -15.75
C LEU A 197 1.73 -7.92 -15.32
N GLY A 198 0.99 -8.73 -14.59
CA GLY A 198 1.54 -9.82 -13.78
C GLY A 198 2.04 -9.30 -12.44
N VAL A 199 2.11 -10.20 -11.46
CA VAL A 199 2.59 -9.89 -10.11
C VAL A 199 4.11 -10.09 -10.07
N ARG A 200 4.84 -9.18 -9.41
CA ARG A 200 6.23 -9.43 -9.02
C ARG A 200 6.30 -10.25 -7.75
N TRP A 201 7.08 -11.31 -7.79
CA TRP A 201 7.27 -12.24 -6.68
C TRP A 201 8.67 -12.09 -6.10
N GLY A 202 8.75 -11.91 -4.79
CA GLY A 202 9.97 -12.17 -4.04
C GLY A 202 10.16 -13.67 -3.81
N PRO A 203 11.21 -14.07 -3.07
CA PRO A 203 11.50 -15.49 -2.83
C PRO A 203 10.38 -16.26 -2.11
N GLN A 204 9.56 -15.58 -1.31
CA GLN A 204 8.57 -16.22 -0.42
C GLN A 204 7.18 -15.61 -0.46
N ALA A 205 6.99 -14.47 -1.14
CA ALA A 205 5.74 -13.69 -1.10
C ALA A 205 5.64 -12.71 -2.28
N PRO A 206 4.45 -12.21 -2.65
CA PRO A 206 4.33 -11.15 -3.63
C PRO A 206 4.98 -9.86 -3.12
N SER A 207 5.68 -9.14 -3.99
CA SER A 207 6.45 -7.94 -3.65
C SER A 207 5.85 -6.70 -4.32
N TRP A 208 4.66 -6.31 -3.86
CA TRP A 208 3.97 -5.14 -4.42
C TRP A 208 4.76 -3.83 -4.21
N GLU A 209 5.55 -3.73 -3.12
CA GLU A 209 6.42 -2.58 -2.82
C GLU A 209 7.49 -2.38 -3.90
N THR A 210 7.86 -3.43 -4.63
CA THR A 210 8.83 -3.38 -5.72
C THR A 210 8.18 -3.38 -7.10
N GLU A 211 6.85 -3.18 -7.17
CA GLU A 211 6.13 -3.12 -8.44
C GLU A 211 6.57 -1.88 -9.24
N PRO A 212 7.14 -2.05 -10.44
CA PRO A 212 7.73 -0.99 -11.23
C PRO A 212 6.82 0.23 -11.43
N LEU A 213 5.54 -0.01 -11.71
CA LEU A 213 4.58 1.07 -11.90
C LEU A 213 4.37 1.88 -10.62
N VAL A 214 4.26 1.20 -9.47
CA VAL A 214 4.08 1.86 -8.17
C VAL A 214 5.32 2.69 -7.82
N ILE A 215 6.53 2.19 -8.07
CA ILE A 215 7.77 2.94 -7.84
C ILE A 215 7.86 4.17 -8.74
N ILE A 216 7.57 4.05 -10.05
CA ILE A 216 7.57 5.20 -10.96
C ILE A 216 6.58 6.28 -10.49
N LEU A 217 5.36 5.87 -10.09
CA LEU A 217 4.34 6.79 -9.59
C LEU A 217 4.74 7.44 -8.28
N LEU A 218 5.33 6.67 -7.37
CA LEU A 218 5.90 7.18 -6.12
C LEU A 218 6.93 8.26 -6.42
N HIS A 219 7.87 7.98 -7.32
CA HIS A 219 8.93 8.92 -7.69
C HIS A 219 8.37 10.21 -8.29
N ASN A 220 7.38 10.11 -9.19
CA ASN A 220 6.68 11.29 -9.69
C ASN A 220 6.04 12.12 -8.57
N TYR A 221 5.42 11.50 -7.58
CA TYR A 221 4.83 12.20 -6.42
C TYR A 221 5.86 12.65 -5.39
N ASN A 222 7.05 12.06 -5.32
CA ASN A 222 8.13 12.51 -4.44
C ASN A 222 9.00 13.61 -5.06
N SER A 223 8.89 13.85 -6.37
CA SER A 223 9.60 14.95 -7.05
C SER A 223 9.08 16.35 -6.68
N TYR A 224 8.08 16.44 -5.79
CA TYR A 224 7.67 17.67 -5.12
C TYR A 224 8.73 18.09 -4.08
N ASP A 225 9.53 19.11 -4.38
CA ASP A 225 10.38 19.77 -3.39
C ASP A 225 9.52 20.64 -2.46
N THR A 226 9.32 20.17 -1.22
CA THR A 226 8.55 20.86 -0.17
C THR A 226 9.33 21.97 0.54
N THR A 227 10.60 22.20 0.22
CA THR A 227 11.43 23.12 1.00
C THR A 227 11.07 24.59 0.82
N GLY A 228 10.25 24.97 -0.17
CA GLY A 228 9.54 26.26 -0.21
C GLY A 228 10.39 27.54 -0.15
N THR A 229 11.72 27.43 -0.08
CA THR A 229 12.63 28.55 0.11
C THR A 229 13.68 28.53 -0.98
N ASP A 230 13.51 29.42 -1.96
CA ASP A 230 14.55 30.02 -2.79
C ASP A 230 15.79 29.14 -3.09
N ASN A 231 15.59 27.95 -3.65
CA ASN A 231 16.69 27.26 -4.30
C ASN A 231 16.86 27.87 -5.70
N PRO A 232 17.93 28.65 -5.99
CA PRO A 232 18.11 29.32 -7.28
C PRO A 232 18.33 28.35 -8.45
N ASN A 233 18.55 27.07 -8.16
CA ASN A 233 18.66 25.99 -9.15
C ASN A 233 17.54 24.94 -9.03
N GLY A 234 16.54 25.12 -8.14
CA GLY A 234 15.44 24.18 -7.97
C GLY A 234 14.26 24.47 -8.90
N LEU A 235 13.67 23.43 -9.49
CA LEU A 235 12.37 23.53 -10.17
C LEU A 235 11.36 24.17 -9.22
N ARG A 236 10.87 25.35 -9.58
CA ARG A 236 10.43 26.35 -8.60
C ARG A 236 9.02 26.15 -8.05
N THR A 237 8.29 25.10 -8.42
CA THR A 237 6.90 24.91 -7.95
C THR A 237 6.45 23.47 -8.12
N ALA A 238 5.55 23.04 -7.24
CA ALA A 238 4.61 21.93 -7.34
C ALA A 238 3.86 21.75 -8.69
N ALA A 239 4.17 22.55 -9.73
CA ALA A 239 3.44 22.65 -10.98
C ALA A 239 3.91 21.69 -12.10
N GLU A 240 4.89 20.81 -11.84
CA GLU A 240 5.47 19.94 -12.90
C GLU A 240 5.30 18.43 -12.68
N ALA A 241 5.06 17.98 -11.44
CA ALA A 241 4.69 16.59 -11.22
C ALA A 241 3.33 16.33 -11.88
N THR A 242 3.24 15.24 -12.62
CA THR A 242 1.99 14.89 -13.28
C THR A 242 1.05 14.32 -12.25
N ASP A 243 0.04 15.08 -11.84
CA ASP A 243 -1.02 14.56 -10.99
C ASP A 243 -1.85 13.55 -11.77
N VAL A 244 -1.91 12.32 -11.27
CA VAL A 244 -2.69 11.23 -11.84
C VAL A 244 -3.73 10.69 -10.86
N SER A 245 -4.07 11.46 -9.82
CA SER A 245 -4.97 11.03 -8.74
C SER A 245 -6.33 10.59 -9.28
N ASP A 246 -6.90 11.29 -10.26
CA ASP A 246 -8.16 10.91 -10.90
C ASP A 246 -8.07 9.56 -11.64
N GLN A 247 -6.97 9.31 -12.35
CA GLN A 247 -6.73 8.05 -13.06
C GLN A 247 -6.59 6.90 -12.05
N LEU A 248 -5.88 7.12 -10.95
CA LEU A 248 -5.72 6.11 -9.90
C LEU A 248 -7.02 5.87 -9.14
N MET A 249 -7.81 6.90 -8.83
CA MET A 249 -9.12 6.73 -8.20
C MET A 249 -10.08 5.97 -9.12
N LYS A 250 -10.06 6.25 -10.43
CA LYS A 250 -10.81 5.44 -11.42
C LYS A 250 -10.36 3.98 -11.41
N ALA A 251 -9.06 3.70 -11.24
CA ALA A 251 -8.56 2.34 -11.10
C ALA A 251 -9.03 1.65 -9.82
N VAL A 252 -9.14 2.40 -8.72
CA VAL A 252 -9.75 1.91 -7.47
C VAL A 252 -11.23 1.58 -7.67
N GLU A 253 -12.00 2.46 -8.31
CA GLU A 253 -13.41 2.21 -8.64
C GLU A 253 -13.61 0.95 -9.47
N GLN A 254 -12.71 0.69 -10.40
CA GLN A 254 -12.73 -0.50 -11.25
C GLN A 254 -12.21 -1.77 -10.55
N GLY A 255 -11.69 -1.63 -9.32
CA GLY A 255 -11.04 -2.72 -8.60
C GLY A 255 -9.73 -3.20 -9.21
N SER A 256 -9.12 -2.39 -10.08
CA SER A 256 -7.83 -2.63 -10.75
C SER A 256 -6.63 -2.17 -9.92
N LEU A 257 -6.85 -1.29 -8.94
CA LEU A 257 -5.86 -0.81 -7.99
C LEU A 257 -6.39 -0.98 -6.55
N HIS A 258 -5.55 -1.50 -5.65
CA HIS A 258 -5.93 -1.62 -4.25
C HIS A 258 -6.01 -0.22 -3.59
N PRO A 259 -7.06 0.10 -2.82
CA PRO A 259 -7.22 1.43 -2.21
C PRO A 259 -6.06 1.87 -1.32
N GLU A 260 -5.41 0.95 -0.60
CA GLU A 260 -4.23 1.27 0.21
C GLU A 260 -3.05 1.78 -0.64
N VAL A 261 -2.84 1.22 -1.84
CA VAL A 261 -1.78 1.67 -2.75
C VAL A 261 -2.12 3.06 -3.29
N PHE A 262 -3.38 3.28 -3.70
CA PHE A 262 -3.85 4.61 -4.09
C PHE A 262 -3.65 5.62 -2.97
N ALA A 263 -4.14 5.33 -1.77
CA ALA A 263 -4.05 6.23 -0.63
C ALA A 263 -2.59 6.56 -0.28
N TYR A 264 -1.69 5.57 -0.37
CA TYR A 264 -0.28 5.76 -0.11
C TYR A 264 0.40 6.71 -1.12
N LEU A 265 0.07 6.56 -2.41
CA LEU A 265 0.55 7.43 -3.48
C LEU A 265 -0.09 8.83 -3.40
N HIS A 266 -1.39 8.89 -3.12
CA HIS A 266 -2.16 10.13 -3.00
C HIS A 266 -1.70 10.98 -1.82
N ASP A 267 -1.37 10.37 -0.68
CA ASP A 267 -0.84 11.09 0.49
C ASP A 267 0.53 11.76 0.21
N ARG A 268 1.16 11.47 -0.93
CA ARG A 268 2.39 12.11 -1.41
C ARG A 268 2.16 13.06 -2.59
N SER A 269 0.94 13.15 -3.11
CA SER A 269 0.64 14.01 -4.25
C SER A 269 0.49 15.48 -3.85
N GLY A 270 0.41 16.38 -4.83
CA GLY A 270 0.07 17.78 -4.58
C GLY A 270 -1.31 17.98 -3.95
N ASP A 271 -2.21 16.99 -4.03
CA ASP A 271 -3.54 17.02 -3.38
C ASP A 271 -3.49 16.75 -1.87
N PHE A 272 -2.44 16.11 -1.35
CA PHE A 272 -2.12 16.14 0.08
C PHE A 272 -2.03 17.58 0.59
N GLN A 273 -1.48 18.50 -0.22
CA GLN A 273 -1.38 19.92 0.12
C GLN A 273 -2.74 20.64 0.11
N LYS A 274 -3.80 20.01 -0.42
CA LYS A 274 -5.20 20.51 -0.40
C LYS A 274 -6.03 19.95 0.76
N GLY A 275 -5.44 19.16 1.66
CA GLY A 275 -6.05 18.74 2.93
C GLY A 275 -6.95 17.50 2.85
N ILE A 276 -6.82 16.69 1.80
CA ILE A 276 -7.49 15.38 1.70
C ILE A 276 -6.42 14.30 1.83
N ASP A 277 -6.18 13.85 3.06
CA ASP A 277 -5.27 12.74 3.36
C ASP A 277 -6.02 11.49 3.83
N PHE A 278 -5.29 10.37 3.76
CA PHE A 278 -5.66 9.09 4.34
C PHE A 278 -4.72 8.70 5.47
N ALA A 279 -3.67 9.48 5.71
CA ALA A 279 -2.63 9.22 6.69
C ALA A 279 -2.10 7.78 6.59
N GLN A 280 -1.73 7.31 5.40
CA GLN A 280 -1.20 5.97 5.21
C GLN A 280 0.17 5.80 5.86
N GLU A 281 0.94 6.87 5.99
CA GLU A 281 2.21 6.84 6.68
C GLU A 281 2.05 6.57 8.18
N MET A 282 2.95 5.74 8.69
CA MET A 282 3.15 5.53 10.12
C MET A 282 4.64 5.38 10.37
N GLY A 283 5.19 6.19 11.27
CA GLY A 283 6.53 6.00 11.78
C GLY A 283 6.53 5.00 12.93
N ILE A 284 7.48 4.07 12.89
CA ILE A 284 7.89 3.31 14.08
C ILE A 284 9.19 3.92 14.56
N LEU A 285 9.22 4.32 15.83
CA LEU A 285 10.39 4.87 16.48
C LEU A 285 11.08 3.76 17.26
N VAL A 286 12.38 3.59 17.08
CA VAL A 286 13.19 2.74 17.96
C VAL A 286 13.99 3.63 18.89
N ILE A 287 13.71 3.55 20.20
CA ILE A 287 14.35 4.33 21.27
C ILE A 287 14.84 3.33 22.31
N GLU A 288 16.15 3.33 22.59
CA GLU A 288 16.80 2.42 23.55
C GLU A 288 16.46 0.94 23.33
N GLY A 289 16.42 0.52 22.07
CA GLY A 289 16.11 -0.87 21.70
C GLY A 289 14.65 -1.27 21.92
N ARG A 290 13.73 -0.30 22.05
CA ARG A 290 12.27 -0.53 22.13
C ARG A 290 11.55 0.17 21.00
N CYS A 291 10.51 -0.47 20.48
CA CYS A 291 9.66 0.05 19.42
C CYS A 291 8.52 0.89 19.99
N TYR A 292 8.25 2.04 19.40
CA TYR A 292 7.14 2.91 19.75
C TYR A 292 6.37 3.35 18.50
N VAL A 293 5.08 3.58 18.68
CA VAL A 293 4.22 4.23 17.67
C VAL A 293 3.45 5.37 18.32
N GLY A 294 3.31 6.51 17.64
CA GLY A 294 2.50 7.64 18.13
C GLY A 294 1.06 7.21 18.33
N ARG A 295 0.37 7.61 19.42
CA ARG A 295 -1.05 7.36 19.72
C ARG A 295 -1.95 7.85 18.59
N PRO A 296 -3.11 7.22 18.34
CA PRO A 296 -3.95 7.65 17.24
C PRO A 296 -4.63 8.92 17.71
N ASP A 297 -4.49 10.00 16.95
CA ASP A 297 -5.53 11.00 16.98
C ASP A 297 -6.76 10.35 16.37
N VAL A 298 -7.76 10.09 17.21
CA VAL A 298 -9.06 9.54 16.80
C VAL A 298 -9.78 10.64 16.01
N ASP A 299 -9.42 10.79 14.75
CA ASP A 299 -10.07 11.70 13.82
C ASP A 299 -11.21 10.97 13.11
N ALA A 300 -12.44 11.19 13.60
CA ALA A 300 -13.64 10.63 13.01
C ALA A 300 -13.82 11.05 11.53
N ALA A 301 -13.36 12.23 11.12
CA ALA A 301 -13.42 12.67 9.74
C ALA A 301 -12.42 11.92 8.87
N LEU A 302 -11.19 11.70 9.35
CA LEU A 302 -10.20 10.85 8.69
C LEU A 302 -10.73 9.42 8.53
N ASN A 303 -11.24 8.81 9.59
CA ASN A 303 -11.78 7.45 9.54
C ASN A 303 -13.00 7.36 8.62
N ALA A 304 -13.84 8.40 8.53
CA ALA A 304 -14.93 8.47 7.55
C ALA A 304 -14.41 8.52 6.10
N ARG A 305 -13.37 9.32 5.81
CA ARG A 305 -12.71 9.35 4.49
C ARG A 305 -12.10 7.99 4.14
N ARG A 306 -11.39 7.36 5.08
CA ARG A 306 -10.79 6.03 4.92
C ARG A 306 -11.87 4.99 4.60
N ALA A 307 -12.95 4.96 5.38
CA ALA A 307 -14.07 4.05 5.17
C ALA A 307 -14.77 4.27 3.82
N ALA A 308 -14.83 5.52 3.31
CA ALA A 308 -15.41 5.82 2.01
C ALA A 308 -14.64 5.14 0.85
N LEU A 309 -13.34 4.90 1.01
CA LEU A 309 -12.49 4.15 0.06
C LEU A 309 -12.37 2.65 0.36
N GLY A 310 -13.04 2.16 1.41
CA GLY A 310 -12.90 0.77 1.86
C GLY A 310 -11.59 0.48 2.58
N LEU A 311 -10.89 1.50 3.07
CA LEU A 311 -9.73 1.34 3.95
C LEU A 311 -10.18 1.01 5.38
N CYS A 312 -9.35 0.26 6.10
CA CYS A 312 -9.51 0.08 7.54
C CYS A 312 -9.37 1.42 8.31
N THR A 313 -9.84 1.47 9.55
CA THR A 313 -9.64 2.62 10.45
C THR A 313 -8.15 2.85 10.74
N LYS A 314 -7.78 4.03 11.23
CA LYS A 314 -6.39 4.34 11.61
C LYS A 314 -5.91 3.46 12.77
N GLU A 315 -6.83 3.11 13.67
CA GLU A 315 -6.61 2.20 14.79
C GLU A 315 -6.29 0.78 14.27
N GLN A 316 -7.11 0.25 13.36
CA GLN A 316 -6.87 -1.06 12.73
C GLN A 316 -5.56 -1.05 11.93
N GLN A 317 -5.31 -0.02 11.11
CA GLN A 317 -4.08 0.10 10.32
C GLN A 317 -2.83 -0.02 11.21
N ARG A 318 -2.86 0.66 12.36
CA ARG A 318 -1.79 0.59 13.34
C ARG A 318 -1.68 -0.79 13.97
N ALA A 319 -2.80 -1.42 14.35
CA ALA A 319 -2.78 -2.76 14.90
C ALA A 319 -2.07 -3.75 13.94
N LYS A 320 -2.33 -3.62 12.63
CA LYS A 320 -1.62 -4.37 11.58
C LYS A 320 -0.12 -4.06 11.56
N ALA A 321 0.29 -2.80 11.71
CA ALA A 321 1.71 -2.44 11.78
C ALA A 321 2.41 -2.96 13.05
N VAL A 322 1.73 -2.92 14.20
CA VAL A 322 2.23 -3.51 15.45
C VAL A 322 2.39 -5.01 15.30
N TYR A 323 1.41 -5.69 14.72
CA TYR A 323 1.48 -7.11 14.40
C TYR A 323 2.68 -7.43 13.48
N LYS A 324 2.86 -6.65 12.41
CA LYS A 324 3.99 -6.78 11.47
C LYS A 324 5.35 -6.77 12.20
N MET A 325 5.50 -5.93 13.21
CA MET A 325 6.76 -5.78 13.96
C MET A 325 6.98 -6.84 15.04
N ARG A 326 5.91 -7.37 15.64
CA ARG A 326 6.04 -8.21 16.86
C ARG A 326 5.85 -9.69 16.60
N SER A 327 4.97 -10.04 15.67
CA SER A 327 4.33 -11.36 15.65
C SER A 327 4.19 -11.93 14.25
N ASN A 328 4.61 -11.20 13.21
CA ASN A 328 4.44 -11.61 11.82
C ASN A 328 5.45 -12.67 11.36
N ALA A 329 5.69 -13.68 12.19
CA ALA A 329 6.49 -14.86 11.85
C ALA A 329 5.90 -15.61 10.64
N MET A 330 4.60 -15.47 10.40
CA MET A 330 3.92 -16.09 9.26
C MET A 330 4.14 -15.36 7.92
N GLY A 331 4.67 -14.13 7.95
CA GLY A 331 4.98 -13.38 6.73
C GLY A 331 3.74 -12.81 6.01
N PHE A 332 2.67 -12.50 6.74
CA PHE A 332 1.49 -11.84 6.18
C PHE A 332 1.79 -10.43 5.65
N ILE A 333 1.04 -10.03 4.64
CA ILE A 333 1.11 -8.70 4.02
C ILE A 333 -0.19 -7.96 4.34
N LEU A 334 -0.25 -7.32 5.51
CA LEU A 334 -1.47 -6.69 6.06
C LEU A 334 -1.57 -5.18 5.78
N ASN A 335 -0.58 -4.59 5.12
CA ASN A 335 -0.60 -3.17 4.77
C ASN A 335 0.08 -3.00 3.42
N ARG A 336 -0.63 -2.39 2.47
CA ARG A 336 -0.13 -2.07 1.13
C ARG A 336 0.18 -0.60 0.93
N GLY A 337 0.32 0.16 2.02
CA GLY A 337 1.19 1.33 2.03
C GLY A 337 2.62 0.86 2.29
N MET A 338 3.63 1.52 1.71
CA MET A 338 5.01 1.14 2.02
C MET A 338 5.17 1.44 3.49
N SER A 339 5.25 0.38 4.29
CA SER A 339 5.19 0.54 5.73
C SER A 339 6.42 1.30 6.16
N GLY A 340 6.18 2.55 6.55
CA GLY A 340 6.88 3.30 7.56
C GLY A 340 8.39 3.18 7.54
N ASN A 341 9.06 4.23 7.12
CA ASN A 341 10.43 4.51 7.51
C ASN A 341 10.60 4.20 9.01
N MET A 342 11.21 3.06 9.31
CA MET A 342 11.62 2.77 10.67
C MET A 342 12.71 3.77 10.99
N THR A 343 12.41 4.69 11.89
CA THR A 343 13.38 5.69 12.31
C THR A 343 14.04 5.18 13.57
N ILE A 344 15.25 4.66 13.43
CA ILE A 344 16.09 4.28 14.56
C ILE A 344 16.73 5.55 15.08
N LEU A 345 16.34 5.98 16.29
CA LEU A 345 16.88 7.17 16.93
C LEU A 345 18.00 6.76 17.88
N GLU A 346 19.16 6.46 17.31
CA GLU A 346 20.35 6.09 18.09
C GLU A 346 20.79 7.26 18.99
N GLY A 347 21.05 6.97 20.27
CA GLY A 347 21.49 7.97 21.25
C GLY A 347 20.38 8.87 21.81
N LEU A 348 19.13 8.73 21.36
CA LEU A 348 17.99 9.36 22.02
C LEU A 348 17.58 8.51 23.22
N GLU A 349 17.69 9.06 24.42
CA GLU A 349 17.23 8.40 25.65
C GLU A 349 15.73 8.67 25.85
N TRP A 350 14.95 7.66 26.26
CA TRP A 350 13.52 7.85 26.50
C TRP A 350 13.24 9.00 27.47
N THR A 351 14.06 9.14 28.51
CA THR A 351 13.93 10.18 29.54
C THR A 351 14.19 11.60 29.04
N THR A 352 14.85 11.75 27.89
CA THR A 352 15.14 13.06 27.29
C THR A 352 13.97 13.60 26.46
N LEU A 353 13.00 12.75 26.11
CA LEU A 353 11.79 13.17 25.41
C LEU A 353 10.88 14.02 26.30
N PRO A 354 10.27 15.10 25.77
CA PRO A 354 9.22 15.83 26.45
C PRO A 354 8.12 14.88 26.97
N GLN A 355 7.56 15.18 28.14
CA GLN A 355 6.53 14.34 28.76
C GLN A 355 5.33 14.12 27.81
N GLU A 356 4.87 15.18 27.14
CA GLU A 356 3.77 15.12 26.16
C GLU A 356 4.08 14.15 25.01
N THR A 357 5.32 14.15 24.50
CA THR A 357 5.75 13.20 23.47
C THR A 357 5.71 11.77 23.98
N ARG A 358 6.21 11.52 25.19
CA ARG A 358 6.18 10.18 25.80
C ARG A 358 4.76 9.68 26.04
N GLU A 359 3.88 10.54 26.54
CA GLU A 359 2.47 10.23 26.73
C GLU A 359 1.76 9.96 25.41
N GLY A 360 2.18 10.63 24.35
CA GLY A 360 1.74 10.42 22.98
C GLY A 360 2.31 9.17 22.30
N LEU A 361 3.16 8.36 22.93
CA LEU A 361 3.71 7.13 22.35
C LEU A 361 3.11 5.88 23.00
N ILE A 362 3.01 4.81 22.22
CA ILE A 362 2.63 3.46 22.66
C ILE A 362 3.88 2.59 22.54
N ASP A 363 4.30 2.03 23.67
CA ASP A 363 5.38 1.04 23.73
C ASP A 363 4.92 -0.29 23.14
N LEU A 364 5.59 -0.74 22.09
CA LEU A 364 5.32 -2.00 21.39
C LEU A 364 6.17 -3.15 21.92
N GLY A 365 7.13 -2.89 22.81
CA GLY A 365 8.06 -3.87 23.33
C GLY A 365 9.48 -3.71 22.80
N PRO A 366 10.36 -4.68 23.07
CA PRO A 366 11.71 -4.68 22.53
C PRO A 366 11.69 -4.71 20.99
N TYR A 367 12.65 -4.01 20.39
CA TYR A 367 12.94 -4.12 18.98
C TYR A 367 13.83 -5.35 18.77
N GLU A 368 13.30 -6.35 18.05
CA GLU A 368 14.07 -7.48 17.56
C GLU A 368 14.39 -7.19 16.10
N PRO A 369 15.64 -6.81 15.75
CA PRO A 369 15.99 -6.59 14.36
C PRO A 369 15.77 -7.89 13.57
N PRO A 370 15.31 -7.81 12.31
CA PRO A 370 15.29 -8.97 11.42
C PRO A 370 16.65 -9.65 11.45
N SER A 371 16.66 -10.98 11.48
CA SER A 371 17.92 -11.70 11.45
C SER A 371 18.66 -11.38 10.14
N GLU A 372 20.00 -11.25 10.16
CA GLU A 372 20.78 -10.96 8.94
C GLU A 372 20.55 -12.00 7.81
N SER A 373 19.96 -13.16 8.13
CA SER A 373 19.54 -14.18 7.16
C SER A 373 18.21 -13.91 6.43
N GLU A 374 17.48 -12.85 6.78
CA GLU A 374 16.17 -12.49 6.20
C GLU A 374 16.23 -11.32 5.19
N HIS A 375 17.45 -10.82 4.90
CA HIS A 375 17.75 -9.85 3.83
C HIS A 375 18.52 -10.51 2.69
#